data_AF-Q21F72-F1
#
_entry.id   AF-Q21F72-F1
#
_cell.length_a   1.000
_cell.length_b   1.000
_cell.length_c   1.000
_cell.angle_alpha   90.00
_cell.angle_beta   90.00
_cell.angle_gamma   90.00
#
_symmetry.space_group_name_H-M   'P 1'
#
loop_
_entity.id
_entity.type
_entity.pdbx_description
1 polymer ?
#
loop_
_entity_poly.entity_id
_entity_poly.type
_entity_poly.pdbx_seq_one_letter_code
_entity_poly.pdbx_strand_id
1 'polypeptide(L)'
;MNVLKLKGSYIPFILVALSIWGASASTHANQVNGVAAYHALSVEQFLAVLYTSSPTIEAAPLLEKDTPARMEIRVTTKRLSQRRFVTMWLESMTVSNTSDVVEAQLESLAQFNKMFKGRFIDGDRIVFDYRPDRGMEVSVNGVALGVIKSGDFFRLLLACWVGDVPISSNLKASLLSPAVIDKTLLARFNAVTPSADRREEIVAWTKVPAKPEPVEQVQPKAEVVKAALVKAPVQTPVVPKKAPAPVERPKPVAKVADKPVASQMVEAVKQEEKKQLEPKQVEPKAVEPPKQVAEPPKQVVAASKVVAPVTTAETVVELESDDETMEGLDAGGLLVRQKYYDQLSKHLIQQQSIPRQAFQRRLEDEVRVYLTINRNGTVMAAELETESKYKMFNQQALEAIEKAGVFPAMPEEISGDTFSFSVLLNYRLPI
;
A
#
# COMPACT_ATOMS: atom_id res chain seq x y z
N MET A 1 90.06 -22.26 -26.75
CA MET A 1 89.56 -20.97 -26.20
C MET A 1 88.05 -21.07 -26.04
N ASN A 2 87.58 -20.95 -24.79
CA ASN A 2 86.25 -20.58 -24.26
C ASN A 2 84.99 -21.16 -24.96
N VAL A 3 84.34 -22.19 -24.40
CA VAL A 3 83.34 -22.16 -23.30
C VAL A 3 82.07 -21.37 -23.68
N LEU A 4 80.95 -22.06 -23.92
CA LEU A 4 79.73 -21.91 -23.10
C LEU A 4 78.71 -23.01 -23.44
N LYS A 5 78.47 -23.89 -22.46
CA LYS A 5 77.24 -24.69 -22.37
C LYS A 5 76.12 -23.78 -21.87
N LEU A 6 74.94 -23.84 -22.49
CA LEU A 6 73.70 -23.40 -21.86
C LEU A 6 72.68 -24.54 -21.94
N LYS A 7 72.48 -25.17 -20.78
CA LYS A 7 71.30 -25.97 -20.46
C LYS A 7 70.11 -25.00 -20.37
N GLY A 8 69.05 -25.26 -21.14
CA GLY A 8 67.76 -24.57 -21.02
C GLY A 8 66.66 -25.61 -20.89
N SER A 9 65.99 -25.57 -19.74
CA SER A 9 64.93 -26.48 -19.30
C SER A 9 63.69 -26.41 -20.21
N TYR A 10 63.17 -27.56 -20.65
CA TYR A 10 61.85 -27.66 -21.28
C TYR A 10 60.78 -27.57 -20.20
N ILE A 11 60.17 -26.38 -20.06
CA ILE A 11 58.91 -26.19 -19.33
C ILE A 11 57.79 -26.45 -20.34
N PRO A 12 56.91 -27.46 -20.17
CA PRO A 12 55.74 -27.58 -21.03
C PRO A 12 54.78 -26.42 -20.74
N PHE A 13 54.59 -25.56 -21.74
CA PHE A 13 53.54 -24.55 -21.76
C PHE A 13 52.19 -25.27 -21.76
N ILE A 14 51.58 -25.43 -20.58
CA ILE A 14 50.16 -25.76 -20.48
C ILE A 14 49.40 -24.50 -20.88
N LEU A 15 48.93 -24.49 -22.13
CA LEU A 15 47.92 -23.55 -22.60
C LEU A 15 46.63 -23.81 -21.82
N VAL A 16 46.47 -23.13 -20.69
CA VAL A 16 45.16 -22.97 -20.04
C VAL A 16 44.34 -22.09 -20.98
N ALA A 17 43.51 -22.72 -21.81
CA ALA A 17 42.44 -22.05 -22.52
C ALA A 17 41.48 -21.50 -21.47
N LEU A 18 41.65 -20.23 -21.11
CA LEU A 18 40.72 -19.49 -20.27
C LEU A 18 39.46 -19.27 -21.12
N SER A 19 38.53 -20.21 -21.05
CA SER A 19 37.18 -20.06 -21.59
C SER A 19 36.49 -18.96 -20.78
N ILE A 20 36.66 -17.71 -21.22
CA ILE A 20 35.85 -16.58 -20.77
C ILE A 20 34.45 -16.89 -21.27
N TRP A 21 33.65 -17.56 -20.43
CA TRP A 21 32.21 -17.60 -20.60
C TRP A 21 31.73 -16.20 -20.23
N GLY A 22 31.82 -15.29 -21.21
CA GLY A 22 31.14 -14.02 -21.16
C GLY A 22 29.65 -14.34 -21.14
N ALA A 23 29.07 -14.40 -19.94
CA ALA A 23 27.67 -14.06 -19.80
C ALA A 23 27.58 -12.61 -20.31
N SER A 24 27.23 -12.46 -21.58
CA SER A 24 26.67 -11.21 -22.09
C SER A 24 25.37 -11.00 -21.34
N ALA A 25 25.48 -10.52 -20.10
CA ALA A 25 24.41 -9.77 -19.50
C ALA A 25 24.30 -8.53 -20.38
N SER A 26 23.35 -8.55 -21.32
CA SER A 26 22.83 -7.35 -21.92
C SER A 26 22.36 -6.48 -20.75
N THR A 27 23.25 -5.64 -20.23
CA THR A 27 22.89 -4.57 -19.31
C THR A 27 22.16 -3.56 -20.15
N HIS A 28 20.86 -3.78 -20.34
CA HIS A 28 19.95 -2.69 -20.63
C HIS A 28 20.13 -1.69 -19.48
N ALA A 29 20.82 -0.59 -19.76
CA ALA A 29 21.16 0.41 -18.77
C ALA A 29 19.90 1.22 -18.48
N ASN A 30 19.10 0.76 -17.51
CA ASN A 30 17.95 1.53 -17.03
C ASN A 30 18.47 2.84 -16.40
N GLN A 31 17.97 3.97 -16.87
CA GLN A 31 18.28 5.30 -16.37
C GLN A 31 17.24 5.71 -15.32
N VAL A 32 17.63 6.57 -14.37
CA VAL A 32 16.67 7.12 -13.39
C VAL A 32 15.66 7.97 -14.14
N ASN A 33 14.38 7.62 -14.04
CA ASN A 33 13.27 8.41 -14.54
C ASN A 33 12.79 9.44 -13.51
N GLY A 34 12.87 9.07 -12.22
CA GLY A 34 12.52 9.97 -11.12
C GLY A 34 12.69 9.30 -9.75
N VAL A 35 12.63 10.12 -8.71
CA VAL A 35 12.75 9.73 -7.30
C VAL A 35 11.65 10.41 -6.50
N ALA A 36 11.02 9.70 -5.56
CA ALA A 36 9.94 10.22 -4.74
C ALA A 36 9.98 9.66 -3.31
N ALA A 37 9.39 10.38 -2.36
CA ALA A 37 9.10 9.87 -1.02
C ALA A 37 7.61 9.55 -0.92
N TYR A 38 7.27 8.32 -0.52
CA TYR A 38 5.90 7.93 -0.23
C TYR A 38 5.61 8.13 1.26
N HIS A 39 4.50 8.79 1.54
CA HIS A 39 4.00 9.03 2.88
C HIS A 39 2.64 8.36 3.04
N ALA A 40 2.41 7.81 4.22
CA ALA A 40 1.11 7.33 4.67
C ALA A 40 0.90 7.81 6.11
N LEU A 41 -0.28 8.34 6.42
CA LEU A 41 -0.61 8.89 7.75
C LEU A 41 0.43 9.92 8.22
N SER A 42 0.83 10.82 7.32
CA SER A 42 1.89 11.82 7.54
C SER A 42 3.29 11.29 7.89
N VAL A 43 3.50 9.96 7.87
CA VAL A 43 4.80 9.34 8.12
C VAL A 43 5.40 8.88 6.79
N GLU A 44 6.67 9.23 6.55
CA GLU A 44 7.43 8.71 5.42
C GLU A 44 7.61 7.19 5.58
N GLN A 45 7.11 6.42 4.60
CA GLN A 45 7.19 4.97 4.64
C GLN A 45 8.42 4.48 3.89
N PHE A 46 8.64 5.03 2.71
CA PHE A 46 9.76 4.64 1.85
C PHE A 46 10.10 5.70 0.80
N LEU A 47 11.31 5.58 0.26
CA LEU A 47 11.75 6.27 -0.94
C LEU A 47 11.63 5.34 -2.14
N ALA A 48 11.13 5.86 -3.26
CA ALA A 48 10.93 5.13 -4.50
C ALA A 48 11.78 5.73 -5.61
N VAL A 49 12.38 4.88 -6.43
CA VAL A 49 13.00 5.26 -7.71
C VAL A 49 12.44 4.40 -8.81
N LEU A 50 12.06 5.05 -9.90
CA LEU A 50 11.69 4.40 -11.15
C LEU A 50 12.86 4.52 -12.12
N TYR A 51 13.32 3.39 -12.66
CA TYR A 51 14.28 3.36 -13.75
C TYR A 51 13.63 2.86 -15.04
N THR A 52 13.96 3.49 -16.16
CA THR A 52 13.40 3.18 -17.48
C THR A 52 14.51 3.06 -18.52
N SER A 53 14.25 2.31 -19.60
CA SER A 53 15.19 2.23 -20.74
C SER A 53 15.31 3.57 -21.49
N SER A 54 14.27 4.39 -21.44
CA SER A 54 14.25 5.73 -22.02
C SER A 54 13.47 6.65 -21.09
N PRO A 55 14.10 7.72 -20.56
CA PRO A 55 13.42 8.65 -19.69
C PRO A 55 12.16 9.25 -20.35
N THR A 56 11.09 9.36 -19.59
CA THR A 56 9.77 9.79 -20.06
C THR A 56 9.04 10.59 -18.98
N ILE A 57 8.23 11.55 -19.43
CA ILE A 57 7.25 12.28 -18.59
C ILE A 57 5.85 11.65 -18.65
N GLU A 58 5.66 10.66 -19.52
CA GLU A 58 4.37 10.03 -19.78
C GLU A 58 4.36 8.59 -19.25
N ALA A 59 3.22 8.20 -18.67
CA ALA A 59 2.99 6.85 -18.16
C ALA A 59 2.66 5.85 -19.28
N ALA A 60 1.92 6.26 -20.31
CA ALA A 60 1.40 5.38 -21.34
C ALA A 60 2.48 4.49 -22.01
N PRO A 61 3.68 5.01 -22.40
CA PRO A 61 4.72 4.16 -22.96
C PRO A 61 5.22 3.06 -22.02
N LEU A 62 5.10 3.24 -20.70
CA LEU A 62 5.54 2.28 -19.69
C LEU A 62 4.45 1.25 -19.36
N LEU A 63 3.17 1.65 -19.50
CA LEU A 63 2.02 0.83 -19.12
C LEU A 63 1.38 0.09 -20.31
N GLU A 64 1.62 0.52 -21.55
CA GLU A 64 1.02 -0.08 -22.74
C GLU A 64 2.02 -0.94 -23.54
N LYS A 65 3.32 -0.70 -23.36
CA LYS A 65 4.38 -1.40 -24.10
C LYS A 65 5.14 -2.36 -23.20
N ASP A 66 5.59 -3.45 -23.80
CA ASP A 66 6.39 -4.45 -23.11
C ASP A 66 7.88 -4.03 -23.08
N THR A 67 8.20 -3.05 -22.23
CA THR A 67 9.53 -2.45 -22.15
C THR A 67 10.21 -2.74 -20.81
N PRO A 68 11.55 -2.88 -20.76
CA PRO A 68 12.27 -3.04 -19.50
C PRO A 68 12.15 -1.81 -18.62
N ALA A 69 11.83 -2.03 -17.35
CA ALA A 69 11.78 -1.01 -16.31
C ALA A 69 12.09 -1.63 -14.95
N ARG A 70 12.51 -0.79 -13.99
CA ARG A 70 12.81 -1.22 -12.63
C ARG A 70 12.17 -0.29 -11.62
N MET A 71 11.46 -0.86 -10.67
CA MET A 71 10.96 -0.17 -9.49
C MET A 71 11.87 -0.52 -8.31
N GLU A 72 12.36 0.47 -7.58
CA GLU A 72 13.15 0.25 -6.39
C GLU A 72 12.60 1.05 -5.21
N ILE A 73 12.52 0.39 -4.06
CA ILE A 73 12.02 0.93 -2.80
C ILE A 73 13.13 0.86 -1.75
N ARG A 74 13.29 1.92 -0.98
CA ARG A 74 14.10 1.98 0.24
C ARG A 74 13.19 2.29 1.41
N VAL A 75 12.99 1.32 2.29
CA VAL A 75 12.13 1.48 3.47
C VAL A 75 12.81 2.45 4.42
N THR A 76 12.07 3.46 4.88
CA THR A 76 12.54 4.50 5.82
C THR A 76 11.74 4.56 7.11
N THR A 77 10.59 3.88 7.17
CA THR A 77 9.87 3.67 8.43
C THR A 77 10.54 2.55 9.25
N LYS A 78 10.48 2.65 10.59
CA LYS A 78 10.95 1.61 11.52
C LYS A 78 10.30 0.25 11.22
N ARG A 79 9.06 0.26 10.72
CA ARG A 79 8.25 -0.93 10.57
C ARG A 79 7.24 -0.79 9.43
N LEU A 80 7.33 -1.66 8.44
CA LEU A 80 6.36 -1.82 7.36
C LEU A 80 5.95 -3.30 7.29
N SER A 81 4.76 -3.64 7.79
CA SER A 81 4.29 -5.03 7.82
C SER A 81 4.09 -5.59 6.39
N GLN A 82 4.25 -6.90 6.24
CA GLN A 82 3.96 -7.58 4.96
C GLN A 82 2.52 -7.34 4.54
N ARG A 83 1.59 -7.43 5.50
CA ARG A 83 0.18 -7.16 5.30
C ARG A 83 -0.05 -5.78 4.69
N ARG A 84 0.48 -4.72 5.30
CA ARG A 84 0.30 -3.35 4.78
C ARG A 84 0.92 -3.20 3.41
N PHE A 85 2.12 -3.75 3.20
CA PHE A 85 2.80 -3.70 1.92
C PHE A 85 1.99 -4.34 0.79
N VAL A 86 1.50 -5.57 0.98
CA VAL A 86 0.69 -6.29 -0.03
C VAL A 86 -0.68 -5.65 -0.22
N THR A 87 -1.31 -5.20 0.87
CA THR A 87 -2.59 -4.49 0.85
C THR A 87 -2.54 -3.25 -0.03
N MET A 88 -1.49 -2.45 0.09
CA MET A 88 -1.32 -1.22 -0.70
C MET A 88 -1.41 -1.51 -2.21
N TRP A 89 -0.76 -2.57 -2.69
CA TRP A 89 -0.82 -2.98 -4.09
C TRP A 89 -2.21 -3.49 -4.48
N LEU A 90 -2.79 -4.40 -3.69
CA LEU A 90 -4.11 -4.97 -3.96
C LEU A 90 -5.20 -3.89 -4.03
N GLU A 91 -5.23 -2.97 -3.07
CA GLU A 91 -6.17 -1.86 -3.03
C GLU A 91 -5.97 -0.94 -4.24
N SER A 92 -4.72 -0.55 -4.53
CA SER A 92 -4.43 0.31 -5.68
C SER A 92 -4.84 -0.33 -7.01
N MET A 93 -4.54 -1.62 -7.22
CA MET A 93 -4.98 -2.36 -8.41
C MET A 93 -6.51 -2.41 -8.52
N THR A 94 -7.20 -2.62 -7.39
CA THR A 94 -8.67 -2.70 -7.35
C THR A 94 -9.34 -1.38 -7.67
N VAL A 95 -8.78 -0.25 -7.20
CA VAL A 95 -9.34 1.07 -7.52
C VAL A 95 -9.05 1.47 -8.96
N SER A 96 -7.90 1.09 -9.51
CA SER A 96 -7.44 1.55 -10.82
C SER A 96 -7.89 0.69 -12.00
N ASN A 97 -8.41 -0.51 -11.76
CA ASN A 97 -8.77 -1.47 -12.80
C ASN A 97 -10.16 -2.09 -12.56
N THR A 98 -10.71 -2.71 -13.59
CA THR A 98 -11.91 -3.54 -13.46
C THR A 98 -11.60 -4.83 -12.71
N SER A 99 -12.61 -5.42 -12.05
CA SER A 99 -12.42 -6.64 -11.24
C SER A 99 -11.83 -7.79 -12.05
N ASP A 100 -12.23 -7.99 -13.31
CA ASP A 100 -11.70 -9.04 -14.18
C ASP A 100 -10.19 -8.91 -14.46
N VAL A 101 -9.69 -7.68 -14.63
CA VAL A 101 -8.26 -7.41 -14.83
C VAL A 101 -7.45 -7.77 -13.58
N VAL A 102 -7.96 -7.43 -12.39
CA VAL A 102 -7.30 -7.77 -11.11
C VAL A 102 -7.40 -9.26 -10.83
N GLU A 103 -8.57 -9.86 -11.02
CA GLU A 103 -8.83 -11.29 -10.81
C GLU A 103 -7.91 -12.16 -11.68
N ALA A 104 -7.66 -11.76 -12.93
CA ALA A 104 -6.73 -12.44 -13.84
C ALA A 104 -5.28 -12.48 -13.32
N GLN A 105 -4.90 -11.60 -12.39
CA GLN A 105 -3.54 -11.50 -11.86
C GLN A 105 -3.41 -11.97 -10.40
N LEU A 106 -4.47 -12.54 -9.81
CA LEU A 106 -4.43 -13.01 -8.42
C LEU A 106 -3.40 -14.11 -8.16
N GLU A 107 -3.15 -14.99 -9.14
CA GLU A 107 -2.10 -16.01 -9.01
C GLU A 107 -0.70 -15.36 -8.98
N SER A 108 -0.45 -14.37 -9.84
CA SER A 108 0.78 -13.58 -9.81
C SER A 108 0.93 -12.83 -8.49
N LEU A 109 -0.14 -12.26 -7.96
CA LEU A 109 -0.15 -11.58 -6.66
C LEU A 109 0.07 -12.55 -5.49
N ALA A 110 -0.49 -13.76 -5.56
CA ALA A 110 -0.25 -14.82 -4.58
C ALA A 110 1.22 -15.27 -4.59
N GLN A 111 1.81 -15.44 -5.78
CA GLN A 111 3.24 -15.71 -5.92
C GLN A 111 4.09 -14.58 -5.34
N PHE A 112 3.75 -13.33 -5.66
CA PHE A 112 4.40 -12.13 -5.13
C PHE A 112 4.35 -12.09 -3.60
N ASN A 113 3.18 -12.28 -3.00
CA ASN A 113 3.01 -12.28 -1.55
C ASN A 113 3.86 -13.37 -0.86
N LYS A 114 3.89 -14.60 -1.43
CA LYS A 114 4.64 -15.74 -0.90
C LYS A 114 6.15 -15.54 -0.87
N MET A 115 6.69 -14.62 -1.66
CA MET A 115 8.12 -14.28 -1.67
C MET A 115 8.57 -13.61 -0.37
N PHE A 116 7.67 -12.93 0.33
CA PHE A 116 7.98 -12.22 1.57
C PHE A 116 7.63 -13.09 2.79
N LYS A 117 8.51 -13.10 3.80
CA LYS A 117 8.40 -13.97 4.99
C LYS A 117 8.30 -13.19 6.30
N GLY A 118 8.08 -11.89 6.21
CA GLY A 118 7.99 -11.03 7.38
C GLY A 118 7.86 -9.56 7.01
N ARG A 119 7.94 -8.72 8.04
CA ARG A 119 7.95 -7.25 7.91
C ARG A 119 9.22 -6.75 7.24
N PHE A 120 9.11 -5.57 6.64
CA PHE A 120 10.24 -4.75 6.26
C PHE A 120 10.54 -3.71 7.34
N ILE A 121 11.80 -3.31 7.43
CA ILE A 121 12.30 -2.34 8.41
C ILE A 121 13.14 -1.27 7.71
N ASP A 122 13.41 -0.18 8.42
CA ASP A 122 14.30 0.88 7.96
C ASP A 122 15.63 0.31 7.42
N GLY A 123 16.06 0.79 6.25
CA GLY A 123 17.24 0.28 5.56
C GLY A 123 16.96 -0.79 4.51
N ASP A 124 15.81 -1.48 4.55
CA ASP A 124 15.48 -2.53 3.59
C ASP A 124 15.36 -1.95 2.16
N ARG A 125 15.95 -2.67 1.21
CA ARG A 125 15.92 -2.39 -0.22
C ARG A 125 15.09 -3.45 -0.93
N ILE A 126 14.02 -3.04 -1.61
CA ILE A 126 13.15 -3.94 -2.39
C ILE A 126 13.27 -3.54 -3.86
N VAL A 127 13.52 -4.49 -4.75
CA VAL A 127 13.69 -4.25 -6.19
C VAL A 127 12.76 -5.14 -6.98
N PHE A 128 12.05 -4.55 -7.94
CA PHE A 128 11.30 -5.23 -8.99
C PHE A 128 11.96 -4.92 -10.33
N ASP A 129 12.80 -5.82 -10.86
CA ASP A 129 13.52 -5.64 -12.13
C ASP A 129 12.78 -6.40 -13.24
N TYR A 130 12.06 -5.69 -14.11
CA TYR A 130 11.33 -6.29 -15.21
C TYR A 130 12.12 -6.32 -16.50
N ARG A 131 12.15 -7.49 -17.14
CA ARG A 131 12.64 -7.67 -18.51
C ARG A 131 11.67 -8.55 -19.30
N PRO A 132 11.25 -8.14 -20.50
CA PRO A 132 10.30 -8.91 -21.33
C PRO A 132 10.69 -10.38 -21.56
N ASP A 133 11.98 -10.66 -21.70
CA ASP A 133 12.53 -11.99 -21.96
C ASP A 133 12.56 -12.90 -20.72
N ARG A 134 12.49 -12.33 -19.51
CA ARG A 134 12.68 -13.04 -18.24
C ARG A 134 11.49 -12.98 -17.30
N GLY A 135 10.69 -11.92 -17.35
CA GLY A 135 9.72 -11.54 -16.32
C GLY A 135 10.27 -10.53 -15.31
N MET A 136 9.53 -10.33 -14.23
CA MET A 136 9.89 -9.46 -13.10
C MET A 136 10.65 -10.26 -12.05
N GLU A 137 11.93 -9.97 -11.88
CA GLU A 137 12.74 -10.48 -10.77
C GLU A 137 12.48 -9.62 -9.52
N VAL A 138 12.11 -10.27 -8.42
CA VAL A 138 11.89 -9.64 -7.11
C VAL A 138 13.08 -9.96 -6.22
N SER A 139 13.69 -8.93 -5.64
CA SER A 139 14.77 -9.11 -4.67
C SER A 139 14.63 -8.18 -3.48
N VAL A 140 15.10 -8.64 -2.33
CA VAL A 140 15.17 -7.84 -1.09
C VAL A 140 16.60 -7.87 -0.59
N ASN A 141 17.17 -6.71 -0.30
CA ASN A 141 18.54 -6.53 0.19
C ASN A 141 19.62 -7.22 -0.66
N GLY A 142 19.36 -7.34 -1.98
CA GLY A 142 20.25 -8.03 -2.93
C GLY A 142 20.06 -9.54 -3.02
N VAL A 143 19.17 -10.13 -2.22
CA VAL A 143 18.79 -11.54 -2.27
C VAL A 143 17.62 -11.70 -3.23
N ALA A 144 17.81 -12.45 -4.32
CA ALA A 144 16.74 -12.79 -5.26
C ALA A 144 15.73 -13.73 -4.59
N LEU A 145 14.46 -13.33 -4.55
CA LEU A 145 13.37 -14.10 -3.92
C LEU A 145 12.57 -14.92 -4.93
N GLY A 146 12.57 -14.50 -6.21
CA GLY A 146 11.90 -15.22 -7.28
C GLY A 146 11.68 -14.37 -8.52
N VAL A 147 11.05 -14.99 -9.53
CA VAL A 147 10.70 -14.34 -10.80
C VAL A 147 9.24 -14.58 -11.10
N ILE A 148 8.51 -13.51 -11.43
CA ILE A 148 7.11 -13.57 -11.90
C ILE A 148 7.10 -13.32 -13.40
N LYS A 149 6.63 -14.29 -14.18
CA LYS A 149 6.68 -14.24 -15.65
C LYS A 149 5.68 -13.27 -16.29
N SER A 150 4.61 -12.92 -15.57
CA SER A 150 3.56 -12.04 -16.09
C SER A 150 4.05 -10.59 -16.24
N GLY A 151 4.21 -10.14 -17.48
CA GLY A 151 4.46 -8.72 -17.78
C GLY A 151 3.27 -7.83 -17.47
N ASP A 152 2.05 -8.34 -17.62
CA ASP A 152 0.82 -7.64 -17.23
C ASP A 152 0.81 -7.36 -15.72
N PHE A 153 1.24 -8.33 -14.91
CA PHE A 153 1.34 -8.13 -13.46
C PHE A 153 2.34 -7.02 -13.11
N PHE A 154 3.52 -6.99 -13.76
CA PHE A 154 4.47 -5.91 -13.56
C PHE A 154 3.86 -4.55 -13.94
N ARG A 155 3.16 -4.46 -15.08
CA ARG A 155 2.49 -3.23 -15.50
C ARG A 155 1.40 -2.80 -14.53
N LEU A 156 0.67 -3.72 -13.90
CA LEU A 156 -0.28 -3.39 -12.83
C LEU A 156 0.43 -2.81 -11.59
N LEU A 157 1.56 -3.41 -11.17
CA LEU A 157 2.37 -2.84 -10.07
C LEU A 157 2.90 -1.45 -10.42
N LEU A 158 3.38 -1.27 -11.66
CA LEU A 158 3.87 0.03 -12.13
C LEU A 158 2.74 1.06 -12.21
N ALA A 159 1.53 0.66 -12.62
CA ALA A 159 0.35 1.51 -12.65
C ALA A 159 -0.03 2.04 -11.26
N CYS A 160 0.25 1.31 -10.17
CA CYS A 160 0.08 1.82 -8.82
C CYS A 160 0.96 3.05 -8.54
N TRP A 161 2.08 3.22 -9.25
CA TRP A 161 2.96 4.40 -9.11
C TRP A 161 2.68 5.50 -10.12
N VAL A 162 2.48 5.13 -11.39
CA VAL A 162 2.42 6.10 -12.50
C VAL A 162 1.13 6.09 -13.31
N GLY A 163 0.19 5.19 -12.99
CA GLY A 163 -1.11 5.10 -13.65
C GLY A 163 -2.06 6.24 -13.29
N ASP A 164 -3.30 6.17 -13.77
CA ASP A 164 -4.27 7.26 -13.61
C ASP A 164 -4.76 7.44 -12.17
N VAL A 165 -4.75 6.36 -11.40
CA VAL A 165 -5.09 6.37 -9.97
C VAL A 165 -3.91 5.82 -9.16
N PRO A 166 -2.84 6.62 -8.98
CA PRO A 166 -1.66 6.18 -8.26
C PRO A 166 -1.93 6.12 -6.75
N ILE A 167 -1.05 5.44 -6.01
CA ILE A 167 -1.06 5.45 -4.54
C ILE A 167 -0.87 6.87 -3.98
N SER A 168 -0.17 7.74 -4.73
CA SER A 168 0.01 9.15 -4.43
C SER A 168 0.26 9.95 -5.71
N SER A 169 -0.49 11.04 -5.90
CA SER A 169 -0.26 11.97 -7.02
C SER A 169 1.12 12.63 -6.97
N ASN A 170 1.65 12.91 -5.78
CA ASN A 170 3.01 13.46 -5.63
C ASN A 170 4.05 12.43 -6.08
N LEU A 171 3.91 11.18 -5.65
CA LEU A 171 4.78 10.09 -6.08
C LEU A 171 4.81 9.97 -7.61
N LYS A 172 3.64 9.92 -8.27
CA LYS A 172 3.55 9.90 -9.73
C LYS A 172 4.28 11.08 -10.38
N ALA A 173 3.98 12.30 -9.91
CA ALA A 173 4.55 13.53 -10.47
C ALA A 173 6.08 13.53 -10.40
N SER A 174 6.66 13.14 -9.27
CA SER A 174 8.11 13.08 -9.08
C SER A 174 8.76 11.93 -9.86
N LEU A 175 8.10 10.77 -9.98
CA LEU A 175 8.62 9.62 -10.74
C LEU A 175 8.59 9.84 -12.26
N LEU A 176 7.71 10.71 -12.77
CA LEU A 176 7.60 11.09 -14.19
C LEU A 176 8.23 12.46 -14.50
N SER A 177 9.25 12.88 -13.73
CA SER A 177 9.96 14.16 -13.92
C SER A 177 11.46 13.99 -14.17
N PRO A 178 11.89 13.27 -15.23
CA PRO A 178 13.30 12.98 -15.49
C PRO A 178 14.20 14.21 -15.71
N ALA A 179 13.62 15.36 -16.09
CA ALA A 179 14.36 16.61 -16.24
C ALA A 179 14.69 17.31 -14.91
N VAL A 180 13.97 16.99 -13.83
CA VAL A 180 14.05 17.69 -12.53
C VAL A 180 14.14 16.69 -11.37
N ILE A 181 15.10 15.77 -11.46
CA ILE A 181 15.35 14.79 -10.40
C ILE A 181 15.89 15.50 -9.16
N ASP A 182 15.21 15.35 -8.02
CA ASP A 182 15.68 15.84 -6.72
C ASP A 182 16.97 15.10 -6.31
N LYS A 183 18.10 15.77 -6.46
CA LYS A 183 19.43 15.21 -6.17
C LYS A 183 19.65 14.93 -4.69
N THR A 184 19.05 15.73 -3.80
CA THR A 184 19.16 15.54 -2.36
C THR A 184 18.40 14.29 -1.95
N LEU A 185 17.18 14.13 -2.47
CA LEU A 185 16.37 12.95 -2.24
C LEU A 185 17.02 11.68 -2.83
N LEU A 186 17.59 11.77 -4.03
CA LEU A 186 18.32 10.67 -4.65
C LEU A 186 19.58 10.28 -3.85
N ALA A 187 20.31 11.26 -3.31
CA ALA A 187 21.45 10.98 -2.43
C ALA A 187 21.01 10.26 -1.15
N ARG A 188 19.90 10.70 -0.54
CA ARG A 188 19.30 10.02 0.63
C ARG A 188 18.89 8.59 0.27
N PHE A 189 18.21 8.39 -0.85
CA PHE A 189 17.85 7.07 -1.36
C PHE A 189 19.06 6.14 -1.51
N ASN A 190 20.16 6.64 -2.09
CA ASN A 190 21.39 5.85 -2.26
C ASN A 190 22.09 5.54 -0.93
N ALA A 191 21.91 6.36 0.10
CA ALA A 191 22.50 6.17 1.42
C ALA A 191 21.74 5.13 2.28
N VAL A 192 20.44 4.92 2.04
CA VAL A 192 19.65 3.90 2.73
C VAL A 192 20.12 2.51 2.31
N THR A 193 20.80 1.81 3.21
CA THR A 193 21.36 0.48 2.94
C THR A 193 21.06 -0.49 4.08
N PRO A 194 20.83 -1.78 3.76
CA PRO A 194 20.54 -2.77 4.79
C PRO A 194 21.80 -3.16 5.57
N SER A 195 21.63 -3.50 6.84
CA SER A 195 22.72 -4.08 7.66
C SER A 195 23.13 -5.46 7.15
N ALA A 196 24.30 -5.95 7.58
CA ALA A 196 24.76 -7.29 7.25
C ALA A 196 23.85 -8.37 7.82
N ASP A 197 23.53 -8.28 9.11
CA ASP A 197 22.64 -9.21 9.82
C ASP A 197 21.27 -9.27 9.15
N ARG A 198 20.73 -8.11 8.73
CA ARG A 198 19.46 -8.06 8.03
C ARG A 198 19.51 -8.77 6.67
N ARG A 199 20.64 -8.72 5.94
CA ARG A 199 20.80 -9.51 4.71
C ARG A 199 20.74 -11.01 5.00
N GLU A 200 21.36 -11.47 6.08
CA GLU A 200 21.34 -12.88 6.46
C GLU A 200 19.93 -13.36 6.82
N GLU A 201 19.13 -12.53 7.50
CA GLU A 201 17.72 -12.80 7.74
C GLU A 201 16.93 -12.97 6.43
N ILE A 202 17.16 -12.11 5.43
CA ILE A 202 16.50 -12.25 4.12
C ILE A 202 17.00 -13.48 3.36
N VAL A 203 18.27 -13.85 3.48
CA VAL A 203 18.76 -15.13 2.92
C VAL A 203 17.97 -16.30 3.52
N ALA A 204 17.64 -16.26 4.81
CA ALA A 204 16.83 -17.29 5.45
C ALA A 204 15.41 -17.39 4.85
N TRP A 205 14.86 -16.32 4.25
CA TRP A 205 13.54 -16.37 3.59
C TRP A 205 13.51 -17.29 2.37
N THR A 206 14.67 -17.48 1.71
CA THR A 206 14.79 -18.33 0.52
C THR A 206 15.00 -19.81 0.86
N LYS A 207 15.29 -20.13 2.13
CA LYS A 207 15.42 -21.49 2.59
C LYS A 207 14.02 -22.08 2.73
N VAL A 208 13.73 -23.16 1.99
CA VAL A 208 12.52 -23.96 2.22
C VAL A 208 12.60 -24.48 3.66
N PRO A 209 11.58 -24.24 4.52
CA PRO A 209 11.60 -24.82 5.86
C PRO A 209 11.72 -26.33 5.71
N ALA A 210 12.75 -26.91 6.35
CA ALA A 210 12.87 -28.36 6.42
C ALA A 210 11.53 -28.89 6.96
N LYS A 211 10.83 -29.69 6.16
CA LYS A 211 9.71 -30.48 6.62
C LYS A 211 10.18 -31.13 7.93
N PRO A 212 9.50 -30.94 9.08
CA PRO A 212 9.91 -31.65 10.28
C PRO A 212 9.94 -33.12 9.89
N GLU A 213 11.14 -33.73 9.98
CA GLU A 213 11.28 -35.16 9.83
C GLU A 213 10.22 -35.77 10.74
N PRO A 214 9.41 -36.73 10.23
CA PRO A 214 8.47 -37.43 11.09
C PRO A 214 9.26 -37.88 12.31
N VAL A 215 8.90 -37.33 13.48
CA VAL A 215 9.43 -37.81 14.75
C VAL A 215 9.18 -39.30 14.71
N GLU A 216 10.25 -40.07 14.55
CA GLU A 216 10.20 -41.51 14.49
C GLU A 216 9.52 -41.93 15.79
N GLN A 217 8.27 -42.37 15.66
CA GLN A 217 7.48 -42.81 16.78
C GLN A 217 8.25 -43.98 17.39
N VAL A 218 8.95 -43.71 18.48
CA VAL A 218 9.52 -44.74 19.34
C VAL A 218 8.33 -45.53 19.85
N GLN A 219 8.04 -46.64 19.16
CA GLN A 219 7.01 -47.58 19.56
C GLN A 219 7.33 -48.06 20.98
N PRO A 220 6.41 -47.97 21.94
CA PRO A 220 6.58 -48.66 23.20
C PRO A 220 6.49 -50.16 22.89
N LYS A 221 7.61 -50.86 23.11
CA LYS A 221 7.68 -52.32 23.08
C LYS A 221 6.71 -52.85 24.14
N ALA A 222 5.61 -53.43 23.68
CA ALA A 222 4.61 -54.04 24.54
C ALA A 222 5.22 -55.22 25.31
N GLU A 223 5.37 -55.03 26.62
CA GLU A 223 5.62 -56.12 27.57
C GLU A 223 4.29 -56.76 27.93
N VAL A 224 4.15 -58.03 27.55
CA VAL A 224 2.94 -58.84 27.76
C VAL A 224 2.86 -59.22 29.23
N VAL A 225 1.94 -58.61 29.97
CA VAL A 225 1.46 -59.14 31.26
C VAL A 225 0.03 -59.62 31.10
N LYS A 226 -0.14 -60.92 31.26
CA LYS A 226 -1.41 -61.64 31.28
C LYS A 226 -2.30 -61.13 32.42
N ALA A 227 -3.55 -60.79 32.12
CA ALA A 227 -4.60 -60.64 33.13
C ALA A 227 -5.80 -61.53 32.76
N ALA A 228 -6.17 -62.38 33.72
CA ALA A 228 -7.24 -63.36 33.65
C ALA A 228 -8.62 -62.73 33.91
N LEU A 229 -9.60 -63.30 33.21
CA LEU A 229 -11.06 -63.26 33.38
C LEU A 229 -11.62 -62.81 34.75
N VAL A 230 -12.63 -61.92 34.73
CA VAL A 230 -13.94 -62.07 35.41
C VAL A 230 -15.06 -61.42 34.55
N LYS A 231 -16.25 -62.03 34.60
CA LYS A 231 -17.44 -61.86 33.76
C LYS A 231 -18.46 -60.81 34.27
N ALA A 232 -19.18 -60.19 33.32
CA ALA A 232 -20.63 -59.85 33.27
C ALA A 232 -21.24 -58.79 34.24
N PRO A 233 -22.45 -58.22 33.99
CA PRO A 233 -23.16 -57.93 32.72
C PRO A 233 -23.85 -56.52 32.63
N VAL A 234 -24.17 -56.11 31.39
CA VAL A 234 -25.39 -55.42 30.88
C VAL A 234 -26.00 -54.24 31.67
N GLN A 235 -26.19 -53.10 30.97
CA GLN A 235 -27.49 -52.40 30.82
C GLN A 235 -27.41 -51.20 29.86
N THR A 236 -28.11 -51.30 28.73
CA THR A 236 -28.82 -50.18 28.06
C THR A 236 -30.27 -50.21 28.58
N PRO A 237 -30.96 -49.07 28.74
CA PRO A 237 -31.88 -48.63 27.67
C PRO A 237 -32.23 -47.11 27.60
N VAL A 238 -32.46 -46.64 26.35
CA VAL A 238 -33.66 -45.87 25.88
C VAL A 238 -33.90 -44.39 26.32
N VAL A 239 -33.60 -43.48 25.38
CA VAL A 239 -34.37 -42.34 24.80
C VAL A 239 -35.78 -42.06 25.42
N PRO A 240 -36.21 -40.80 25.73
CA PRO A 240 -36.82 -39.96 24.68
C PRO A 240 -36.80 -38.41 24.77
N LYS A 241 -36.71 -37.82 23.56
CA LYS A 241 -37.36 -36.62 23.02
C LYS A 241 -38.31 -35.84 23.94
N LYS A 242 -38.12 -34.50 24.00
CA LYS A 242 -39.22 -33.54 24.19
C LYS A 242 -38.92 -32.16 23.56
N ALA A 243 -39.64 -31.86 22.48
CA ALA A 243 -40.21 -30.55 22.14
C ALA A 243 -41.73 -30.84 21.98
N PRO A 244 -42.69 -29.92 22.26
CA PRO A 244 -42.87 -28.74 21.39
C PRO A 244 -43.58 -27.48 21.98
N ALA A 245 -43.50 -26.38 21.20
CA ALA A 245 -44.53 -25.36 20.90
C ALA A 245 -44.92 -24.29 21.98
N PRO A 246 -45.70 -23.25 21.63
CA PRO A 246 -45.52 -22.23 20.56
C PRO A 246 -45.83 -20.79 21.08
N VAL A 247 -45.42 -19.73 20.37
CA VAL A 247 -46.02 -18.39 20.56
C VAL A 247 -46.40 -17.77 19.22
N GLU A 248 -47.62 -17.27 19.21
CA GLU A 248 -48.46 -16.91 18.07
C GLU A 248 -48.11 -15.57 17.40
N ARG A 249 -48.54 -15.46 16.14
CA ARG A 249 -48.75 -14.21 15.41
C ARG A 249 -50.03 -13.53 15.89
N PRO A 250 -50.12 -12.21 15.64
CA PRO A 250 -51.29 -11.71 14.93
C PRO A 250 -50.94 -10.85 13.70
N LYS A 251 -51.81 -10.93 12.69
CA LYS A 251 -52.03 -10.00 11.56
C LYS A 251 -53.57 -9.78 11.52
N PRO A 252 -54.14 -8.93 10.64
CA PRO A 252 -53.80 -7.58 10.16
C PRO A 252 -55.04 -6.63 10.18
N VAL A 253 -54.90 -5.33 9.86
CA VAL A 253 -56.03 -4.52 9.32
C VAL A 253 -55.54 -3.55 8.23
N ALA A 254 -56.39 -3.45 7.19
CA ALA A 254 -56.44 -2.64 5.96
C ALA A 254 -55.93 -1.18 6.04
N LYS A 255 -55.29 -0.58 5.02
CA LYS A 255 -55.68 -0.29 3.61
C LYS A 255 -56.74 0.82 3.50
N VAL A 256 -56.31 2.02 3.10
CA VAL A 256 -57.10 2.95 2.28
C VAL A 256 -56.15 3.57 1.25
N ALA A 257 -56.55 3.44 -0.01
CA ALA A 257 -55.98 4.11 -1.17
C ALA A 257 -56.64 5.49 -1.32
N ASP A 258 -55.93 6.50 -1.84
CA ASP A 258 -56.25 7.01 -3.18
C ASP A 258 -55.23 8.06 -3.64
N LYS A 259 -54.87 7.90 -4.91
CA LYS A 259 -54.17 8.82 -5.83
C LYS A 259 -55.25 9.73 -6.50
N PRO A 260 -54.97 10.52 -7.54
CA PRO A 260 -53.91 11.51 -7.77
C PRO A 260 -54.50 12.81 -8.39
N VAL A 261 -53.76 13.93 -8.45
CA VAL A 261 -53.95 14.91 -9.55
C VAL A 261 -52.60 15.52 -9.94
N ALA A 262 -52.40 15.58 -11.26
CA ALA A 262 -51.24 16.11 -11.95
C ALA A 262 -51.46 17.56 -12.43
N SER A 263 -50.34 18.19 -12.78
CA SER A 263 -50.14 19.03 -13.97
C SER A 263 -50.49 20.54 -13.95
N GLN A 264 -49.50 21.27 -14.51
CA GLN A 264 -49.59 22.52 -15.31
C GLN A 264 -49.83 23.83 -14.53
N MET A 265 -49.36 25.01 -14.95
CA MET A 265 -48.39 25.48 -15.95
C MET A 265 -48.17 26.99 -15.64
N VAL A 266 -47.01 27.50 -16.05
CA VAL A 266 -46.63 28.90 -16.44
C VAL A 266 -47.55 30.12 -16.16
N GLU A 267 -46.84 31.22 -15.92
CA GLU A 267 -47.06 32.59 -16.47
C GLU A 267 -47.63 33.70 -15.56
N ALA A 268 -46.72 34.57 -15.09
CA ALA A 268 -46.80 36.05 -15.09
C ALA A 268 -45.45 36.59 -14.56
N VAL A 269 -44.49 37.00 -15.41
CA VAL A 269 -44.36 38.34 -16.02
C VAL A 269 -44.20 39.43 -14.92
N LYS A 270 -42.96 39.81 -14.57
CA LYS A 270 -42.15 40.89 -15.18
C LYS A 270 -42.45 42.26 -14.55
N GLN A 271 -41.54 42.76 -13.70
CA GLN A 271 -40.96 44.12 -13.66
C GLN A 271 -40.49 44.48 -12.24
N GLU A 272 -39.18 44.50 -12.03
CA GLU A 272 -38.49 45.76 -11.77
C GLU A 272 -36.99 45.59 -12.06
N GLU A 273 -36.61 46.11 -13.20
CA GLU A 273 -35.23 46.29 -13.65
C GLU A 273 -34.79 47.70 -13.26
N LYS A 274 -33.51 47.84 -12.93
CA LYS A 274 -32.64 49.04 -12.99
C LYS A 274 -32.21 49.64 -11.65
N LYS A 275 -30.98 49.27 -11.24
CA LYS A 275 -29.91 50.27 -11.23
C LYS A 275 -28.54 49.66 -11.51
N GLN A 276 -27.98 50.10 -12.63
CA GLN A 276 -26.64 49.83 -13.14
C GLN A 276 -25.57 50.62 -12.35
N LEU A 277 -24.42 49.95 -12.16
CA LEU A 277 -23.00 50.34 -12.32
C LEU A 277 -22.70 51.85 -12.52
N GLU A 278 -21.70 52.46 -11.87
CA GLU A 278 -20.27 52.40 -12.26
C GLU A 278 -19.30 53.05 -11.20
N PRO A 279 -17.95 53.13 -11.39
CA PRO A 279 -16.94 52.64 -10.43
C PRO A 279 -16.09 53.73 -9.75
N LYS A 280 -15.27 53.38 -8.74
CA LYS A 280 -14.22 54.27 -8.19
C LYS A 280 -12.81 53.67 -8.35
N GLN A 281 -12.01 54.49 -9.01
CA GLN A 281 -10.61 54.36 -9.41
C GLN A 281 -9.64 54.60 -8.24
N VAL A 282 -8.47 53.99 -8.38
CA VAL A 282 -7.31 53.95 -7.46
C VAL A 282 -6.40 55.16 -7.70
N GLU A 283 -5.77 55.71 -6.64
CA GLU A 283 -4.44 56.31 -6.71
C GLU A 283 -3.64 56.11 -5.39
N PRO A 284 -2.29 56.13 -5.44
CA PRO A 284 -1.40 55.40 -4.54
C PRO A 284 -0.72 56.29 -3.48
N LYS A 285 -0.20 55.69 -2.40
CA LYS A 285 0.78 56.35 -1.51
C LYS A 285 2.10 55.59 -1.46
N ALA A 286 3.14 56.40 -1.58
CA ALA A 286 4.53 56.06 -1.81
C ALA A 286 5.28 55.56 -0.57
N VAL A 287 6.41 54.91 -0.88
CA VAL A 287 7.46 54.34 -0.03
C VAL A 287 8.51 55.40 0.31
N GLU A 288 9.04 55.38 1.54
CA GLU A 288 10.39 55.89 1.87
C GLU A 288 11.16 54.87 2.75
N PRO A 289 12.53 54.82 2.71
CA PRO A 289 13.31 53.64 3.07
C PRO A 289 14.23 53.89 4.32
N PRO A 290 15.29 53.12 4.65
CA PRO A 290 15.48 52.53 5.99
C PRO A 290 16.64 53.13 6.82
N LYS A 291 16.69 52.83 8.12
CA LYS A 291 17.91 52.97 8.95
C LYS A 291 18.19 51.71 9.77
N GLN A 292 19.40 51.18 9.60
CA GLN A 292 20.03 50.12 10.39
C GLN A 292 20.95 50.70 11.47
N VAL A 293 21.32 49.80 12.39
CA VAL A 293 22.50 49.71 13.28
C VAL A 293 22.38 50.31 14.68
N ALA A 294 22.29 49.44 15.69
CA ALA A 294 23.33 49.26 16.73
C ALA A 294 22.95 48.15 17.76
N GLU A 295 23.77 47.10 17.86
CA GLU A 295 23.95 46.23 19.04
C GLU A 295 24.95 46.87 20.04
N PRO A 296 25.29 46.28 21.20
CA PRO A 296 24.48 45.78 22.33
C PRO A 296 24.99 46.39 23.69
N PRO A 297 24.51 45.94 24.87
CA PRO A 297 25.46 45.20 25.71
C PRO A 297 24.87 44.04 26.53
N LYS A 298 25.79 43.17 26.95
CA LYS A 298 25.64 41.91 27.70
C LYS A 298 25.40 42.10 29.21
N GLN A 299 24.59 41.17 29.73
CA GLN A 299 24.65 40.44 31.02
C GLN A 299 24.55 41.21 32.35
N VAL A 300 23.62 40.81 33.23
CA VAL A 300 23.92 40.06 34.49
C VAL A 300 22.70 39.22 34.94
N VAL A 301 23.01 38.02 35.44
CA VAL A 301 22.25 36.90 36.02
C VAL A 301 21.10 37.16 37.02
N ALA A 302 20.07 36.29 36.97
CA ALA A 302 19.48 35.62 38.14
C ALA A 302 18.61 34.39 37.73
N ALA A 303 18.96 33.21 38.25
CA ALA A 303 18.16 31.97 38.25
C ALA A 303 16.93 32.12 39.18
N SER A 304 15.74 31.55 38.96
CA SER A 304 15.29 30.14 39.06
C SER A 304 13.73 30.24 38.91
N LYS A 305 12.90 29.33 38.40
CA LYS A 305 12.79 27.87 38.54
C LYS A 305 11.64 27.38 37.59
N VAL A 306 11.84 26.21 36.99
CA VAL A 306 10.86 25.17 36.59
C VAL A 306 9.65 25.54 35.72
N VAL A 307 9.72 25.18 34.42
CA VAL A 307 8.79 24.21 33.80
C VAL A 307 9.61 23.40 32.79
N ALA A 308 9.69 22.09 33.01
CA ALA A 308 10.35 21.16 32.10
C ALA A 308 9.64 21.12 30.74
N PRO A 309 10.36 21.03 29.61
CA PRO A 309 9.73 20.72 28.35
C PRO A 309 9.32 19.24 28.41
N VAL A 310 8.02 18.97 28.43
CA VAL A 310 7.53 17.65 28.08
C VAL A 310 7.93 17.43 26.63
N THR A 311 8.91 16.56 26.47
CA THR A 311 9.31 15.97 25.20
C THR A 311 8.05 15.41 24.57
N THR A 312 7.60 16.01 23.46
CA THR A 312 6.61 15.39 22.58
C THR A 312 7.31 14.20 21.94
N ALA A 313 7.35 13.11 22.70
CA ALA A 313 7.61 11.79 22.19
C ALA A 313 6.51 11.49 21.19
N GLU A 314 6.95 11.08 20.00
CA GLU A 314 6.22 10.34 18.98
C GLU A 314 5.11 9.48 19.60
N THR A 315 3.87 9.99 19.61
CA THR A 315 2.69 9.12 19.62
C THR A 315 2.49 8.67 18.18
N VAL A 316 3.43 7.88 17.68
CA VAL A 316 3.10 6.91 16.65
C VAL A 316 2.02 6.06 17.28
N VAL A 317 0.84 6.07 16.69
CA VAL A 317 -0.19 5.10 16.98
C VAL A 317 0.37 3.76 16.50
N GLU A 318 1.19 3.16 17.36
CA GLU A 318 1.60 1.77 17.28
C GLU A 318 0.37 0.98 17.70
N LEU A 319 -0.56 0.83 16.76
CA LEU A 319 -1.54 -0.24 16.84
C LEU A 319 -0.78 -1.54 16.61
N GLU A 320 -0.12 -1.98 17.68
CA GLU A 320 0.23 -3.38 17.88
C GLU A 320 -1.08 -4.17 17.97
N SER A 321 -1.54 -4.69 16.83
CA SER A 321 -2.48 -5.80 16.82
C SER A 321 -2.00 -6.81 15.79
N ASP A 322 -1.65 -8.01 16.29
CA ASP A 322 -1.60 -9.40 15.76
C ASP A 322 -1.61 -9.71 14.24
N ASP A 323 -1.39 -8.72 13.38
CA ASP A 323 -1.67 -8.72 11.95
C ASP A 323 -0.39 -8.38 11.16
N GLU A 324 0.75 -8.95 11.58
CA GLU A 324 2.05 -8.63 10.99
C GLU A 324 2.31 -9.29 9.62
N THR A 325 1.72 -10.46 9.37
CA THR A 325 2.03 -11.32 8.22
C THR A 325 0.80 -11.75 7.43
N MET A 326 0.91 -11.71 6.11
CA MET A 326 -0.03 -12.31 5.16
C MET A 326 0.55 -13.59 4.57
N GLU A 327 1.42 -14.26 5.33
CA GLU A 327 2.21 -15.35 4.79
C GLU A 327 1.31 -16.51 4.34
N GLY A 328 1.46 -16.93 3.08
CA GLY A 328 0.72 -18.07 2.54
C GLY A 328 -0.70 -17.79 2.04
N LEU A 329 -1.17 -16.53 2.07
CA LEU A 329 -2.42 -16.15 1.39
C LEU A 329 -2.34 -16.51 -0.10
N ASP A 330 -3.24 -17.39 -0.51
CA ASP A 330 -3.37 -17.87 -1.89
C ASP A 330 -4.28 -16.95 -2.73
N ALA A 331 -4.44 -17.27 -4.00
CA ALA A 331 -5.29 -16.49 -4.91
C ALA A 331 -6.75 -16.40 -4.42
N GLY A 332 -7.26 -17.46 -3.76
CA GLY A 332 -8.62 -17.51 -3.21
C GLY A 332 -8.81 -16.52 -2.06
N GLY A 333 -7.89 -16.50 -1.09
CA GLY A 333 -7.95 -15.53 0.00
C GLY A 333 -7.75 -14.09 -0.47
N LEU A 334 -6.88 -13.86 -1.46
CA LEU A 334 -6.73 -12.55 -2.08
C LEU A 334 -7.98 -12.10 -2.83
N LEU A 335 -8.71 -13.01 -3.49
CA LEU A 335 -9.99 -12.72 -4.15
C LEU A 335 -11.05 -12.25 -3.15
N VAL A 336 -11.20 -12.95 -2.03
CA VAL A 336 -12.15 -12.55 -0.98
C VAL A 336 -11.81 -11.14 -0.48
N ARG A 337 -10.53 -10.87 -0.26
CA ARG A 337 -10.07 -9.57 0.22
C ARG A 337 -10.29 -8.46 -0.81
N GLN A 338 -10.03 -8.72 -2.09
CA GLN A 338 -10.29 -7.80 -3.19
C GLN A 338 -11.77 -7.43 -3.28
N LYS A 339 -12.65 -8.44 -3.24
CA LYS A 339 -14.11 -8.24 -3.31
C LYS A 339 -14.63 -7.48 -2.10
N TYR A 340 -14.13 -7.81 -0.91
CA TYR A 340 -14.52 -7.11 0.30
C TYR A 340 -14.08 -5.64 0.25
N TYR A 341 -12.84 -5.35 -0.15
CA TYR A 341 -12.37 -3.99 -0.34
C TYR A 341 -13.20 -3.21 -1.38
N ASP A 342 -13.55 -3.81 -2.51
CA ASP A 342 -14.42 -3.21 -3.52
C ASP A 342 -15.81 -2.87 -2.95
N GLN A 343 -16.38 -3.73 -2.13
CA GLN A 343 -17.65 -3.45 -1.44
C GLN A 343 -17.53 -2.29 -0.45
N LEU A 344 -16.48 -2.27 0.37
CA LEU A 344 -16.24 -1.22 1.36
C LEU A 344 -16.01 0.14 0.71
N SER A 345 -15.16 0.18 -0.32
CA SER A 345 -14.86 1.42 -1.05
C SER A 345 -16.11 1.97 -1.75
N LYS A 346 -16.90 1.11 -2.41
CA LYS A 346 -18.19 1.51 -3.01
C LYS A 346 -19.18 2.04 -1.98
N HIS A 347 -19.30 1.39 -0.82
CA HIS A 347 -20.17 1.83 0.27
C HIS A 347 -19.83 3.26 0.72
N LEU A 348 -18.53 3.56 0.88
CA LEU A 348 -18.08 4.90 1.27
C LEU A 348 -18.24 5.94 0.15
N ILE A 349 -17.83 5.60 -1.07
CA ILE A 349 -17.89 6.50 -2.23
C ILE A 349 -19.35 6.91 -2.53
N GLN A 350 -20.33 6.03 -2.30
CA GLN A 350 -21.75 6.36 -2.44
C GLN A 350 -22.22 7.47 -1.48
N GLN A 351 -21.54 7.67 -0.35
CA GLN A 351 -21.85 8.73 0.61
C GLN A 351 -21.05 10.01 0.36
N GLN A 352 -20.15 10.01 -0.63
CA GLN A 352 -19.37 11.17 -0.99
C GLN A 352 -20.28 12.29 -1.52
N SER A 353 -20.07 13.50 -1.01
CA SER A 353 -20.78 14.69 -1.47
C SER A 353 -19.79 15.77 -1.90
N ILE A 354 -20.00 16.36 -3.08
CA ILE A 354 -19.18 17.46 -3.57
C ILE A 354 -19.75 18.77 -2.99
N PRO A 355 -18.96 19.58 -2.24
CA PRO A 355 -19.42 20.85 -1.71
C PRO A 355 -19.91 21.78 -2.82
N ARG A 356 -21.03 22.48 -2.60
CA ARG A 356 -21.53 23.50 -3.54
C ARG A 356 -20.47 24.56 -3.89
N GLN A 357 -19.60 24.90 -2.94
CA GLN A 357 -18.50 25.85 -3.14
C GLN A 357 -17.44 25.34 -4.13
N ALA A 358 -17.23 24.02 -4.23
CA ALA A 358 -16.30 23.42 -5.20
C ALA A 358 -16.77 23.67 -6.64
N PHE A 359 -18.08 23.53 -6.91
CA PHE A 359 -18.67 23.86 -8.21
C PHE A 359 -18.50 25.33 -8.59
N GLN A 360 -18.78 26.25 -7.66
CA GLN A 360 -18.69 27.69 -7.90
C GLN A 360 -17.27 28.14 -8.23
N ARG A 361 -16.27 27.53 -7.57
CA ARG A 361 -14.87 27.91 -7.69
C ARG A 361 -14.07 27.01 -8.63
N ARG A 362 -14.73 26.04 -9.26
CA ARG A 362 -14.10 25.00 -10.10
C ARG A 362 -12.90 24.33 -9.43
N LEU A 363 -13.06 24.01 -8.15
CA LEU A 363 -12.02 23.37 -7.36
C LEU A 363 -12.19 21.87 -7.44
N GLU A 364 -11.07 21.18 -7.65
CA GLU A 364 -10.97 19.74 -7.65
C GLU A 364 -9.74 19.35 -6.86
N ASP A 365 -9.86 18.26 -6.11
CA ASP A 365 -8.74 17.65 -5.41
C ASP A 365 -9.11 16.21 -5.03
N GLU A 366 -8.15 15.49 -4.49
CA GLU A 366 -8.35 14.14 -3.98
C GLU A 366 -8.06 14.09 -2.47
N VAL A 367 -8.77 13.20 -1.78
CA VAL A 367 -8.52 12.91 -0.36
C VAL A 367 -8.44 11.41 -0.20
N ARG A 368 -7.40 10.93 0.47
CA ARG A 368 -7.27 9.51 0.82
C ARG A 368 -7.55 9.35 2.31
N VAL A 369 -8.52 8.51 2.64
CA VAL A 369 -8.89 8.17 4.02
C VAL A 369 -8.39 6.78 4.34
N TYR A 370 -7.84 6.61 5.53
CA TYR A 370 -7.48 5.33 6.10
C TYR A 370 -8.48 4.97 7.19
N LEU A 371 -9.10 3.81 7.09
CA LEU A 371 -10.08 3.34 8.05
C LEU A 371 -9.65 2.00 8.64
N THR A 372 -10.00 1.78 9.90
CA THR A 372 -9.97 0.48 10.55
C THR A 372 -11.36 0.15 11.05
N ILE A 373 -11.91 -0.99 10.62
CA ILE A 373 -13.23 -1.50 11.03
C ILE A 373 -13.09 -2.81 11.78
N ASN A 374 -14.02 -3.12 12.68
CA ASN A 374 -14.11 -4.44 13.29
C ASN A 374 -14.87 -5.44 12.40
N ARG A 375 -14.95 -6.73 12.81
CA ARG A 375 -15.70 -7.78 12.08
C ARG A 375 -17.17 -7.42 11.79
N ASN A 376 -17.80 -6.59 12.63
CA ASN A 376 -19.20 -6.19 12.47
C ASN A 376 -19.36 -4.96 11.55
N GLY A 377 -18.26 -4.42 10.99
CA GLY A 377 -18.27 -3.24 10.14
C GLY A 377 -18.36 -1.91 10.90
N THR A 378 -18.17 -1.90 12.22
CA THR A 378 -18.10 -0.65 12.99
C THR A 378 -16.72 -0.02 12.81
N VAL A 379 -16.68 1.27 12.49
CA VAL A 379 -15.44 2.04 12.38
C VAL A 379 -14.80 2.20 13.77
N MET A 380 -13.58 1.71 13.91
CA MET A 380 -12.75 1.84 15.12
C MET A 380 -11.82 3.06 15.04
N ALA A 381 -11.24 3.29 13.87
CA ALA A 381 -10.37 4.43 13.60
C ALA A 381 -10.59 4.94 12.18
N ALA A 382 -10.48 6.25 12.00
CA ALA A 382 -10.54 6.92 10.71
C ALA A 382 -9.58 8.11 10.71
N GLU A 383 -8.69 8.15 9.73
CA GLU A 383 -7.65 9.16 9.61
C GLU A 383 -7.50 9.61 8.15
N LEU A 384 -7.02 10.84 7.95
CA LEU A 384 -6.68 11.36 6.62
C LEU A 384 -5.25 10.94 6.30
N GLU A 385 -5.11 10.00 5.36
CA GLU A 385 -3.81 9.55 4.87
C GLU A 385 -3.17 10.59 3.94
N THR A 386 -3.99 11.15 3.04
CA THR A 386 -3.62 12.26 2.16
C THR A 386 -4.68 13.33 2.29
N GLU A 387 -4.26 14.50 2.74
CA GLU A 387 -5.11 15.68 2.82
C GLU A 387 -5.10 16.48 1.52
N SER A 388 -6.27 16.98 1.14
CA SER A 388 -6.38 18.02 0.12
C SER A 388 -5.94 19.36 0.71
N LYS A 389 -5.38 20.23 -0.15
CA LYS A 389 -5.05 21.61 0.24
C LYS A 389 -6.29 22.44 0.56
N TYR A 390 -7.45 22.02 0.09
CA TYR A 390 -8.75 22.61 0.41
C TYR A 390 -9.42 21.84 1.56
N LYS A 391 -9.45 22.47 2.74
CA LYS A 391 -10.05 21.91 3.96
C LYS A 391 -11.49 21.39 3.79
N MET A 392 -12.25 21.97 2.87
CA MET A 392 -13.63 21.55 2.60
C MET A 392 -13.71 20.10 2.10
N PHE A 393 -12.74 19.62 1.31
CA PHE A 393 -12.72 18.24 0.84
C PHE A 393 -12.35 17.27 1.97
N ASN A 394 -11.44 17.68 2.86
CA ASN A 394 -11.08 16.90 4.05
C ASN A 394 -12.30 16.75 4.97
N GLN A 395 -13.04 17.85 5.19
CA GLN A 395 -14.28 17.81 5.98
C GLN A 395 -15.34 16.90 5.34
N GLN A 396 -15.55 17.00 4.02
CA GLN A 396 -16.50 16.10 3.35
C GLN A 396 -16.09 14.64 3.39
N ALA A 397 -14.80 14.35 3.36
CA ALA A 397 -14.31 12.98 3.49
C ALA A 397 -14.69 12.38 4.86
N LEU A 398 -14.50 13.15 5.94
CA LEU A 398 -14.90 12.73 7.29
C LEU A 398 -16.43 12.61 7.42
N GLU A 399 -17.19 13.58 6.88
CA GLU A 399 -18.66 13.51 6.87
C GLU A 399 -19.17 12.29 6.08
N ALA A 400 -18.50 11.88 5.00
CA ALA A 400 -18.87 10.69 4.23
C ALA A 400 -18.70 9.41 5.07
N ILE A 401 -17.66 9.34 5.91
CA ILE A 401 -17.44 8.22 6.84
C ILE A 401 -18.55 8.17 7.89
N GLU A 402 -18.92 9.31 8.46
CA GLU A 402 -20.02 9.40 9.43
C GLU A 402 -21.36 8.98 8.80
N LYS A 403 -21.65 9.43 7.58
CA LYS A 403 -22.86 9.07 6.83
C LYS A 403 -22.90 7.60 6.41
N ALA A 404 -21.74 7.00 6.12
CA ALA A 404 -21.63 5.58 5.80
C ALA A 404 -22.05 4.69 6.96
N GLY A 405 -21.94 5.18 8.20
CA GLY A 405 -22.40 4.49 9.39
C GLY A 405 -21.68 3.15 9.60
N VAL A 406 -22.42 2.05 9.53
CA VAL A 406 -21.88 0.69 9.66
C VAL A 406 -21.55 0.16 8.27
N PHE A 407 -20.31 -0.29 8.09
CA PHE A 407 -19.84 -0.94 6.88
C PHE A 407 -20.34 -2.38 6.76
N PRO A 408 -20.32 -2.97 5.55
CA PRO A 408 -20.50 -4.41 5.36
C PRO A 408 -19.63 -5.25 6.33
N ALA A 409 -20.24 -6.26 6.95
CA ALA A 409 -19.54 -7.15 7.88
C ALA A 409 -18.40 -7.92 7.19
N MET A 410 -17.36 -8.21 7.95
CA MET A 410 -16.18 -8.92 7.46
C MET A 410 -16.52 -10.38 7.16
N PRO A 411 -16.19 -10.90 5.95
CA PRO A 411 -16.34 -12.31 5.63
C PRO A 411 -15.57 -13.22 6.58
N GLU A 412 -16.08 -14.43 6.83
CA GLU A 412 -15.47 -15.38 7.77
C GLU A 412 -14.09 -15.87 7.32
N GLU A 413 -13.82 -15.84 6.01
CA GLU A 413 -12.58 -16.25 5.40
C GLU A 413 -11.43 -15.25 5.64
N ILE A 414 -11.74 -14.02 6.05
CA ILE A 414 -10.72 -13.04 6.46
C ILE A 414 -10.41 -13.25 7.94
N SER A 415 -9.15 -13.59 8.21
CA SER A 415 -8.62 -13.72 9.57
C SER A 415 -8.42 -12.36 10.23
N GLY A 416 -8.55 -12.33 11.56
CA GLY A 416 -8.36 -11.13 12.38
C GLY A 416 -9.68 -10.54 12.87
N ASP A 417 -9.57 -9.64 13.85
CA ASP A 417 -10.72 -8.94 14.44
C ASP A 417 -10.98 -7.58 13.79
N THR A 418 -9.95 -7.06 13.10
CA THR A 418 -9.95 -5.75 12.47
C THR A 418 -9.53 -5.83 11.02
N PHE A 419 -10.09 -4.95 10.19
CA PHE A 419 -9.70 -4.79 8.81
C PHE A 419 -9.40 -3.32 8.54
N SER A 420 -8.17 -3.06 8.12
CA SER A 420 -7.72 -1.71 7.78
C SER A 420 -7.51 -1.56 6.29
N PHE A 421 -7.98 -0.44 5.74
CA PHE A 421 -7.99 -0.17 4.30
C PHE A 421 -7.95 1.31 3.97
N SER A 422 -7.41 1.65 2.79
CA SER A 422 -7.36 3.03 2.28
C SER A 422 -8.37 3.25 1.16
N VAL A 423 -9.22 4.29 1.25
CA VAL A 423 -10.16 4.67 0.17
C VAL A 423 -9.78 6.02 -0.40
N LEU A 424 -9.75 6.11 -1.74
CA LEU A 424 -9.56 7.37 -2.45
C LEU A 424 -10.92 8.01 -2.75
N LEU A 425 -11.11 9.24 -2.28
CA LEU A 425 -12.27 10.07 -2.58
C LEU A 425 -11.84 11.16 -3.56
N ASN A 426 -12.33 11.05 -4.79
CA ASN A 426 -12.02 11.99 -5.87
C ASN A 426 -13.10 13.04 -5.98
N TYR A 427 -12.79 14.30 -5.65
CA TYR A 427 -13.73 15.41 -5.79
C TYR A 427 -13.52 16.10 -7.14
N ARG A 428 -13.92 15.40 -8.21
CA ARG A 428 -13.93 15.95 -9.57
C ARG A 428 -15.31 16.46 -9.92
N LEU A 429 -15.37 17.56 -10.67
CA LEU A 429 -16.64 18.12 -11.11
C LEU A 429 -17.18 17.28 -12.28
N PRO A 430 -18.48 16.97 -12.29
CA PRO A 430 -19.09 16.35 -13.46
C PRO A 430 -18.90 17.25 -14.68
N ILE A 431 -18.44 16.65 -15.78
CA ILE A 431 -18.20 17.29 -17.06
C ILE A 431 -19.52 17.77 -17.68
#